data_AF-A0A920L3W4-F1
#
_entry.id   AF-A0A920L3W4-F1
#
_cell.length_a   1.000
_cell.length_b   1.000
_cell.length_c   1.000
_cell.angle_alpha   90.00
_cell.angle_beta   90.00
_cell.angle_gamma   90.00
#
_symmetry.space_group_name_H-M   'P 1'
#
loop_
_entity.id
_entity.type
_entity.pdbx_description
1 polymer ?
#
loop_
_entity_poly.entity_id
_entity_poly.type
_entity_poly.pdbx_seq_one_letter_code
_entity_poly.pdbx_strand_id
1 'polypeptide(L)' 'MAKKRKKSENSISENRKARFDFAILKSFEAGISLLGWETKSIRQNNAQLAESYVLLKVRSLADWMLR' A
#
# COMPACT_ATOMS: atom_id res chain seq x y z
N MET A 1 30.27 -10.83 21.19
CA MET A 1 29.89 -9.49 20.70
C MET A 1 28.46 -9.54 20.16
N ALA A 2 27.55 -8.77 20.73
CA ALA A 2 26.13 -8.83 20.40
C ALA A 2 25.87 -8.30 18.97
N LYS A 3 25.20 -9.11 18.15
CA LYS A 3 24.82 -8.77 16.77
C LYS A 3 23.78 -7.64 16.82
N LYS A 4 24.19 -6.40 16.51
CA LYS A 4 23.27 -5.25 16.36
C LYS A 4 22.17 -5.65 15.37
N ARG A 5 20.93 -5.75 15.85
CA ARG A 5 19.76 -6.01 15.00
C ARG A 5 19.64 -4.85 14.03
N LYS A 6 19.86 -5.10 12.73
CA LYS A 6 19.61 -4.12 11.68
C LYS A 6 18.15 -3.71 11.79
N LYS A 7 17.90 -2.43 12.10
CA LYS A 7 16.57 -1.84 12.11
C LYS A 7 16.06 -1.97 10.67
N SER A 8 15.09 -2.85 10.44
CA SER A 8 14.40 -2.91 9.15
C SER A 8 13.72 -1.56 9.01
N GLU A 9 14.20 -0.74 8.08
CA GLU A 9 13.41 0.40 7.63
C GLU A 9 12.10 -0.18 7.10
N ASN A 10 11.03 -0.04 7.87
CA ASN A 10 9.72 -0.62 7.54
C ASN A 10 9.04 0.09 6.34
N SER A 11 9.73 1.04 5.71
CA SER A 11 9.26 1.74 4.52
C SER A 11 9.76 1.00 3.29
N ILE A 12 8.95 0.04 2.82
CA ILE A 12 9.30 -0.80 1.67
C ILE A 12 9.20 0.00 0.37
N SER A 13 8.20 0.88 0.26
CA SER A 13 7.99 1.69 -0.93
C SER A 13 7.19 2.95 -0.60
N GLU A 14 7.62 4.08 -1.14
CA GLU A 14 6.95 5.37 -0.98
C GLU A 14 6.73 5.99 -2.35
N ASN A 15 5.48 6.34 -2.67
CA ASN A 15 5.16 7.00 -3.93
C ASN A 15 5.48 8.49 -3.86
N ARG A 16 6.75 8.85 -4.11
CA ARG A 16 7.21 10.24 -4.14
C ARG A 16 6.52 11.09 -5.22
N LYS A 17 6.12 10.47 -6.34
CA LYS A 17 5.42 11.13 -7.44
C LYS A 17 4.03 11.61 -7.00
N ALA A 18 3.30 10.81 -6.23
CA ALA A 18 2.00 11.21 -5.68
C ALA A 18 2.08 12.42 -4.73
N ARG A 19 3.21 12.60 -4.03
CA ARG A 19 3.44 13.78 -3.16
C ARG A 19 3.77 15.06 -3.94
N PHE A 20 4.26 14.92 -5.18
CA PHE A 20 4.61 16.06 -6.04
C PHE A 20 3.44 16.50 -6.92
N ASP A 21 2.73 15.53 -7.52
CA ASP A 21 1.66 15.79 -8.48
C ASP A 21 0.31 16.14 -7.82
N PHE A 22 0.08 15.72 -6.56
CA PHE A 22 -1.20 15.88 -5.87
C PHE A 22 -1.05 16.49 -4.47
N ALA A 23 -2.03 17.32 -4.09
CA ALA A 23 -2.17 17.80 -2.72
C ALA A 23 -2.90 16.74 -1.87
N ILE A 24 -2.21 16.16 -0.89
CA ILE A 24 -2.78 15.15 0.02
C ILE A 24 -3.63 15.88 1.07
N LEU A 25 -4.96 15.79 0.93
CA LEU A 25 -5.91 16.38 1.88
C LEU A 25 -6.15 15.51 3.12
N LYS A 26 -6.19 14.19 2.93
CA LYS A 26 -6.45 13.22 3.99
C LYS A 26 -5.70 11.92 3.72
N SER A 27 -4.99 11.45 4.73
CA SER A 27 -4.31 10.15 4.72
C SER A 27 -5.24 9.08 5.29
N PHE A 28 -5.26 7.93 4.65
CA PHE A 28 -5.97 6.75 5.13
C PHE A 28 -4.97 5.61 5.26
N GLU A 29 -5.09 4.83 6.33
CA GLU A 29 -4.33 3.59 6.50
C GLU A 29 -5.18 2.42 6.00
N ALA A 30 -4.60 1.60 5.12
CA ALA A 30 -5.26 0.44 4.54
C ALA A 30 -4.31 -0.75 4.56
N GLY A 31 -4.85 -1.94 4.83
CA GLY A 31 -4.14 -3.21 4.69
C GLY A 31 -4.56 -3.90 3.40
N ILE A 32 -3.60 -4.32 2.59
CA ILE A 32 -3.84 -5.16 1.41
C ILE A 32 -3.37 -6.58 1.76
N SER A 33 -4.24 -7.57 1.54
CA SER A 33 -3.84 -8.96 1.63
C SER A 33 -3.14 -9.36 0.34
N LEU A 34 -1.85 -9.67 0.45
CA LEU A 34 -1.01 -10.05 -0.68
C LEU A 34 -0.72 -11.55 -0.67
N LEU A 35 -0.47 -12.10 -1.84
CA LEU A 35 -0.04 -13.48 -2.01
C LEU A 35 1.45 -13.63 -1.65
N GLY A 36 1.87 -14.85 -1.31
CA GLY A 36 3.23 -15.13 -0.83
C GLY A 36 4.34 -14.73 -1.81
N TRP A 37 4.08 -14.82 -3.12
CA TRP A 37 5.02 -14.42 -4.15
C TRP A 37 5.14 -12.90 -4.29
N GLU A 38 4.05 -12.14 -4.10
CA GLU A 38 4.05 -10.67 -4.11
C GLU A 38 4.85 -10.11 -2.95
N THR A 39 4.71 -10.74 -1.78
CA THR A 39 5.49 -10.39 -0.57
C THR A 39 6.99 -10.56 -0.81
N LYS A 40 7.40 -11.56 -1.60
CA LYS A 40 8.81 -11.82 -1.95
C LYS A 40 9.35 -10.73 -2.88
N SER A 41 8.60 -10.32 -3.89
CA SER A 41 9.00 -9.26 -4.83
C SER A 41 9.06 -7.88 -4.18
N ILE A 42 8.11 -7.56 -3.29
CA ILE A 42 8.06 -6.30 -2.55
C ILE A 42 9.27 -6.16 -1.60
N ARG A 43 9.67 -7.24 -0.92
CA ARG A 43 10.88 -7.25 -0.07
C ARG A 43 12.18 -7.05 -0.86
N GLN A 44 12.18 -7.29 -2.17
CA GLN A 44 13.31 -7.03 -3.05
C GLN A 44 13.30 -5.60 -3.61
N ASN A 45 12.44 -4.70 -3.10
CA ASN A 45 12.22 -3.33 -3.60
C ASN A 45 11.77 -3.25 -5.07
N ASN A 46 11.27 -4.34 -5.65
CA ASN A 46 10.75 -4.37 -7.02
C ASN A 46 9.27 -3.94 -7.10
N ALA A 47 8.81 -3.09 -6.18
CA ALA A 47 7.42 -2.67 -6.09
C ALA A 47 7.27 -1.19 -6.49
N GLN A 48 6.57 -0.95 -7.60
CA GLN A 48 6.29 0.39 -8.09
C GLN A 48 4.80 0.71 -7.92
N LEU A 49 4.49 1.76 -7.18
CA LEU A 49 3.13 2.27 -6.95
C LEU A 49 2.77 3.42 -7.91
N ALA A 50 3.55 3.63 -8.96
CA ALA A 50 3.29 4.68 -9.94
C ALA A 50 1.92 4.44 -10.60
N GLU A 51 1.10 5.48 -10.69
CA GLU A 51 -0.24 5.44 -11.32
C GLU A 51 -1.26 4.50 -10.66
N SER A 52 -0.96 4.00 -9.45
CA SER A 52 -1.92 3.23 -8.66
C SER A 52 -3.04 4.13 -8.14
N TYR A 53 -4.28 3.61 -8.17
CA TYR A 53 -5.47 4.27 -7.62
C TYR A 53 -6.23 3.29 -6.73
N VAL A 54 -6.94 3.83 -5.72
CA VAL A 54 -7.77 3.06 -4.80
C VAL A 54 -9.22 3.44 -5.03
N LEU A 55 -10.06 2.44 -5.33
CA LEU A 55 -11.51 2.63 -5.41
C LEU A 55 -12.15 2.31 -4.07
N LEU A 56 -12.73 3.33 -3.44
CA LEU A 56 -13.54 3.16 -2.24
C LEU A 56 -14.94 2.65 -2.65
N LYS A 57 -15.14 1.33 -2.66
CA LYS A 57 -16.49 0.77 -2.81
C LYS A 57 -17.22 0.81 -1.47
N VAL A 58 -18.02 1.86 -1.27
CA VAL A 58 -18.95 1.92 -0.13
C VAL A 58 -20.05 0.91 -0.40
N ARG A 59 -20.16 -0.12 0.45
CA ARG A 59 -21.24 -1.10 0.37
C ARG A 59 -22.53 -0.42 0.83
N SER A 60 -23.26 0.18 -0.11
CA SER A 60 -24.56 0.77 0.18
C SER A 60 -25.60 -0.34 0.32
N LEU A 61 -26.66 -0.08 1.09
CA LEU A 61 -27.81 -0.99 1.27
C LEU A 61 -28.41 -1.45 -0.07
N ALA A 62 -28.28 -0.64 -1.13
CA ALA A 62 -28.72 -0.97 -2.48
C ALA A 62 -27.88 -2.09 -3.14
N ASP A 63 -26.58 -2.21 -2.85
CA ASP A 63 -25.70 -3.28 -3.37
C ASP A 63 -26.10 -4.66 -2.82
N TRP A 64 -26.87 -4.68 -1.71
CA TRP A 64 -27.37 -5.91 -1.07
C TRP A 64 -28.76 -6.33 -1.58
N MET A 65 -29.57 -5.39 -2.06
CA MET A 65 -30.93 -5.68 -2.57
C MET A 65 -30.94 -6.18 -4.03
N LEU A 66 -29.84 -6.00 -4.77
CA LEU A 66 -29.71 -6.41 -6.18
C LEU A 66 -29.07 -7.79 -6.38
N ARG A 67 -28.93 -8.58 -5.30
CA ARG A 67 -28.33 -9.92 -5.31
C ARG A 67 -29.33 -11.00 -4.95
#